data_AF-A0A7Y3D248-F1
#
_entry.id   AF-A0A7Y3D248-F1
#
_cell.length_a   1.000
_cell.length_b   1.000
_cell.length_c   1.000
_cell.angle_alpha   90.00
_cell.angle_beta   90.00
_cell.angle_gamma   90.00
#
_symmetry.space_group_name_H-M   'P 1'
#
loop_
_entity.id
_entity.type
_entity.pdbx_description
1 polymer ?
#
loop_
_entity_poly.entity_id
_entity_poly.type
_entity_poly.pdbx_seq_one_letter_code
_entity_poly.pdbx_strand_id
1 'polypeptide(L)' 'MAKKLKAKTIHAEGTTLDEGIIKNFRKRGLKVIAWFDKEPKSYKNILELRVHGIITDRPDKV' A
#
# COMPACT_ATOMS: atom_id res chain seq x y z
N MET A 1 14.05 -7.79 8.29
CA MET A 1 13.76 -8.48 7.01
C MET A 1 14.03 -7.59 5.79
N ALA A 2 13.26 -6.52 5.55
CA ALA A 2 13.37 -5.68 4.33
C ALA A 2 14.79 -5.19 3.99
N LYS A 3 15.56 -4.71 4.98
CA LYS A 3 16.96 -4.29 4.79
C LYS A 3 17.86 -5.44 4.33
N LYS A 4 17.69 -6.64 4.90
CA LYS A 4 18.44 -7.85 4.51
C LYS A 4 18.12 -8.27 3.07
N LEU A 5 16.86 -8.09 2.66
CA LEU A 5 16.38 -8.36 1.30
C LEU A 5 16.73 -7.25 0.29
N LYS A 6 17.36 -6.15 0.72
CA LYS A 6 17.60 -4.94 -0.09
C LYS A 6 16.31 -4.43 -0.78
N ALA A 7 15.16 -4.66 -0.15
CA ALA A 7 13.86 -4.31 -0.72
C ALA A 7 13.72 -2.78 -0.87
N LYS A 8 13.11 -2.35 -1.97
CA LYS A 8 12.78 -0.95 -2.25
C LYS A 8 11.29 -0.65 -2.10
N THR A 9 10.47 -1.69 -2.07
CA THR A 9 9.02 -1.61 -2.02
C THR A 9 8.50 -2.62 -1.02
N ILE A 10 7.38 -2.31 -0.37
CA ILE A 10 6.57 -3.26 0.38
C ILE A 10 5.17 -3.30 -0.22
N HIS A 11 4.65 -4.52 -0.37
CA HIS A 11 3.30 -4.77 -0.85
C HIS A 11 2.48 -5.20 0.37
N ALA A 12 1.43 -4.45 0.70
CA ALA A 12 0.66 -4.65 1.92
C ALA A 12 -0.85 -4.63 1.64
N GLU A 13 -1.60 -5.38 2.45
CA GLU A 13 -3.06 -5.45 2.36
C GLU A 13 -3.66 -4.07 2.66
N GLY A 14 -4.36 -3.51 1.67
CA GLY A 14 -4.80 -2.12 1.65
C GLY A 14 -5.78 -1.80 2.77
N THR A 15 -6.59 -2.78 3.21
CA THR A 15 -7.53 -2.62 4.34
C THR A 15 -6.85 -2.47 5.70
N THR A 16 -5.55 -2.80 5.80
CA THR A 16 -4.77 -2.67 7.05
C THR A 16 -3.90 -1.41 7.09
N LEU A 17 -3.86 -0.63 6.01
CA LEU A 17 -3.00 0.54 5.91
C LEU A 17 -3.65 1.78 6.52
N ASP A 18 -2.85 2.53 7.26
CA ASP A 18 -3.15 3.88 7.74
C ASP A 18 -1.95 4.82 7.54
N GLU A 19 -2.11 6.09 7.89
CA GLU A 19 -1.05 7.10 7.77
C GLU A 19 0.20 6.75 8.60
N GLY A 20 0.02 6.21 9.81
CA GLY A 20 1.10 5.85 10.72
C GLY A 20 1.98 4.74 10.14
N ILE A 21 1.34 3.69 9.63
CA ILE A 21 1.97 2.55 8.97
C ILE A 21 2.71 3.01 7.71
N ILE A 22 2.07 3.82 6.86
CA ILE A 22 2.69 4.32 5.64
C ILE A 22 3.90 5.21 5.95
N LYS A 23 3.77 6.11 6.92
CA LYS A 23 4.88 6.99 7.36
C LYS A 23 6.05 6.17 7.87
N ASN A 24 5.80 5.08 8.60
CA ASN A 24 6.84 4.17 9.08
C ASN A 24 7.58 3.50 7.90
N PHE A 25 6.86 2.96 6.92
CA PHE A 25 7.51 2.37 5.74
C PHE A 25 8.32 3.38 4.94
N ARG A 26 7.79 4.59 4.73
CA ARG A 26 8.50 5.65 4.01
C ARG A 26 9.75 6.13 4.74
N LYS A 27 9.71 6.27 6.07
CA LYS A 27 10.91 6.57 6.89
C LYS A 27 12.03 5.55 6.70
N ARG A 28 11.67 4.30 6.37
CA ARG A 28 12.62 3.21 6.08
C ARG A 28 13.07 3.18 4.61
N GLY A 29 12.69 4.19 3.81
CA GLY A 29 13.04 4.31 2.40
C GLY A 29 12.25 3.38 1.48
N LEU A 30 11.11 2.84 1.93
CA LEU A 30 10.29 1.92 1.16
C LEU A 30 9.15 2.65 0.44
N LYS A 31 8.94 2.32 -0.83
CA LYS A 31 7.68 2.58 -1.52
C LYS A 31 6.61 1.61 -1.01
N VAL A 32 5.36 2.05 -0.98
CA VAL A 32 4.22 1.25 -0.51
C VAL A 32 3.29 1.01 -1.69
N ILE A 33 3.02 -0.26 -2.00
CA ILE A 33 2.02 -0.69 -2.98
C ILE A 33 0.92 -1.44 -2.21
N ALA A 34 -0.32 -1.04 -2.41
CA ALA A 34 -1.45 -1.72 -1.80
C ALA A 34 -1.91 -2.90 -2.67
N TRP A 35 -2.35 -3.98 -2.05
CA TRP A 35 -3.11 -5.07 -2.69
C TRP A 35 -4.34 -5.37 -1.84
N PHE A 36 -5.33 -6.08 -2.40
CA PHE A 36 -6.58 -6.38 -1.71
C PHE A 36 -6.93 -7.86 -1.88
N ASP A 37 -7.04 -8.61 -0.79
CA ASP A 37 -7.56 -9.99 -0.79
C ASP A 37 -9.03 -10.05 -1.25
N LYS A 38 -9.81 -9.05 -0.83
CA LYS A 38 -11.22 -8.87 -1.19
C LYS A 38 -11.47 -7.46 -1.66
N GLU A 39 -12.36 -7.30 -2.63
CA GLU A 39 -12.73 -5.98 -3.14
C GLU A 39 -13.18 -5.06 -1.99
N PRO A 40 -12.48 -3.93 -1.75
CA PRO A 40 -12.90 -3.01 -0.71
C PRO A 40 -14.20 -2.32 -1.13
N LYS A 41 -15.05 -1.96 -0.15
CA LYS A 41 -16.28 -1.20 -0.43
C LYS A 41 -16.00 0.17 -1.08
N SER A 42 -14.81 0.73 -0.84
CA SER A 42 -14.35 1.99 -1.41
C SER A 42 -12.83 2.04 -1.45
N TYR A 43 -12.27 2.59 -2.52
CA TYR A 43 -10.84 2.86 -2.67
C TYR A 43 -10.43 4.24 -2.13
N LYS A 44 -11.40 5.07 -1.71
CA LYS A 44 -11.15 6.46 -1.28
C LYS A 44 -10.06 6.55 -0.22
N ASN A 45 -10.13 5.74 0.83
CA ASN A 45 -9.16 5.76 1.92
C ASN A 45 -7.74 5.46 1.42
N ILE A 46 -7.56 4.45 0.57
CA ILE A 46 -6.22 4.08 0.10
C ILE A 46 -5.64 5.12 -0.87
N LEU A 47 -6.50 5.79 -1.64
CA LEU A 47 -6.11 6.88 -2.54
C LEU A 47 -5.68 8.12 -1.74
N GLU A 48 -6.41 8.47 -0.67
CA GLU A 48 -6.06 9.58 0.24
C GLU A 48 -4.71 9.37 0.93
N LEU A 49 -4.38 8.10 1.24
CA LEU A 49 -3.08 7.70 1.78
C LEU A 49 -1.91 7.86 0.79
N ARG A 50 -2.19 8.18 -0.48
CA ARG A 50 -1.21 8.44 -1.54
C ARG A 50 -0.16 7.33 -1.67
N VAL A 51 -0.60 6.08 -1.65
CA VAL A 51 0.29 4.93 -1.91
C VAL A 51 0.93 5.07 -3.30
N HIS A 52 2.05 4.39 -3.51
CA HIS A 52 2.82 4.50 -4.77
C HIS A 52 2.23 3.65 -5.90
N GLY A 53 1.31 2.74 -5.57
CA GLY A 53 0.60 1.90 -6.52
C GLY A 53 -0.48 1.08 -5.83
N ILE A 54 -1.44 0.61 -6.61
CA ILE A 54 -2.53 -0.26 -6.18
C ILE A 54 -2.57 -1.44 -7.14
N ILE A 55 -2.57 -2.66 -6.59
CA ILE A 55 -2.81 -3.91 -7.31
C ILE A 55 -4.27 -4.26 -7.09
N THR A 56 -5.04 -4.34 -8.17
CA THR A 56 -6.47 -4.63 -8.09
C THR A 56 -7.00 -5.26 -9.37
N ASP A 57 -8.01 -6.10 -9.24
CA ASP A 57 -8.79 -6.66 -10.35
C ASP A 57 -9.84 -5.66 -10.89
N ARG A 58 -9.96 -4.48 -10.26
CA ARG A 58 -10.90 -3.40 -10.61
C ARG A 58 -10.18 -2.11 -11.00
N PRO A 59 -9.38 -2.10 -12.07
CA PRO A 59 -8.64 -0.91 -12.50
C PRO A 59 -9.56 0.26 -12.89
N ASP A 60 -10.84 -0.02 -13.18
CA ASP A 60 -11.90 0.96 -13.46
C ASP A 60 -12.30 1.82 -12.24
N LYS A 61 -11.93 1.40 -11.03
CA LYS A 61 -12.38 2.00 -9.77
C LYS A 61 -11.31 2.76 -8.99
N VAL A 62 -10.07 2.80 -9.48
CA VAL A 62 -8.89 3.38 -8.82
C VAL A 62 -8.35 4.60 -9.54
#